data_AF-A0A1S8LR37-F1
#
_entry.id   AF-A0A1S8LR37-F1
#
_cell.length_a   1.000
_cell.length_b   1.000
_cell.length_c   1.000
_cell.angle_alpha   90.00
_cell.angle_beta   90.00
_cell.angle_gamma   90.00
#
_symmetry.space_group_name_H-M   'P 1'
#
loop_
_entity.id
_entity.type
_entity.pdbx_description
1 polymer ?
#
loop_
_entity_poly.entity_id
_entity_poly.type
_entity_poly.pdbx_seq_one_letter_code
_entity_poly.pdbx_strand_id
1 'polypeptide(L)'
;MGSKITEEEKKLPYAKYFYMDLAEIPKGKLDILNGGMQDSKEALQIENRNLFLEEEVPGFQVGYCVLDNGAGYVANSTYMKDVTPEMFDWVWLAISRK
;
A
#
# COMPACT_ATOMS: atom_id res chain seq x y z
N MET A 1 18.74 1.50 -6.36
CA MET A 1 19.27 2.53 -5.44
C MET A 1 19.03 2.02 -4.03
N GLY A 2 20.03 1.39 -3.41
CA GLY A 2 19.87 0.72 -2.12
C GLY A 2 19.88 1.72 -0.97
N SER A 3 18.80 1.78 -0.20
CA SER A 3 18.69 2.61 1.00
C SER A 3 19.83 2.24 1.97
N LYS A 4 20.72 3.19 2.26
CA LYS A 4 21.77 3.01 3.27
C LYS A 4 21.27 3.61 4.58
N ILE A 5 21.10 2.79 5.61
CA ILE A 5 20.92 3.28 6.97
C ILE A 5 22.24 3.80 7.53
N THR A 6 22.16 4.87 8.31
CA THR A 6 23.30 5.49 9.00
C THR A 6 23.84 4.58 10.12
N GLU A 7 25.08 4.83 10.58
CA GLU A 7 25.69 4.05 11.67
C GLU A 7 24.94 4.18 13.01
N GLU A 8 24.19 5.27 13.19
CA GLU A 8 23.33 5.48 14.36
C GLU A 8 22.05 4.64 14.27
N GLU A 9 21.46 4.53 13.07
CA GLU A 9 20.27 3.73 12.82
C GLU A 9 20.54 2.22 12.93
N LYS A 10 21.76 1.78 12.61
CA LYS A 10 22.20 0.38 12.79
C LYS A 10 22.24 -0.07 14.24
N LYS A 11 22.42 0.85 15.19
CA LYS A 11 22.49 0.54 16.63
C LYS A 11 21.10 0.38 17.26
N LEU A 12 20.04 0.71 16.53
CA LEU A 12 18.68 0.63 17.04
C LEU A 12 18.25 -0.85 17.14
N PRO A 13 17.52 -1.25 18.22
CA PRO A 13 17.07 -2.63 18.39
C PRO A 13 16.19 -3.16 17.24
N TYR A 14 15.60 -2.25 16.46
CA TYR A 14 14.75 -2.53 15.31
C TYR A 14 15.48 -2.51 13.96
N ALA A 15 16.80 -2.24 13.92
CA ALA A 15 17.60 -2.29 12.70
C ALA A 15 17.56 -3.66 12.02
N LYS A 16 17.33 -4.74 12.79
CA LYS A 16 17.15 -6.10 12.28
C LYS A 16 16.01 -6.24 11.25
N TYR A 17 14.98 -5.40 11.33
CA TYR A 17 13.84 -5.44 10.40
C TYR A 17 14.17 -4.77 9.06
N PHE A 18 15.17 -3.87 9.03
CA PHE A 18 15.62 -3.23 7.79
C PHE A 18 16.34 -4.22 6.85
N TYR A 19 17.05 -5.17 7.44
CA TYR A 19 17.78 -6.22 6.70
C TYR A 19 16.92 -7.44 6.36
N MET A 20 15.65 -7.43 6.76
CA MET A 20 14.74 -8.53 6.44
C MET A 20 14.36 -8.47 4.96
N ASP A 21 14.37 -9.62 4.30
CA ASP A 21 13.92 -9.71 2.91
C ASP A 21 12.46 -9.26 2.80
N LEU A 22 12.18 -8.46 1.79
CA LEU A 22 10.81 -8.04 1.50
C LEU A 22 9.99 -9.28 1.14
N ALA A 23 8.76 -9.35 1.66
CA ALA A 23 7.84 -10.42 1.33
C ALA A 23 7.64 -10.50 -0.20
N GLU A 24 7.55 -11.72 -0.72
CA GLU A 24 7.33 -11.94 -2.15
C GLU A 24 6.04 -11.25 -2.60
N ILE A 25 6.13 -10.54 -3.73
CA ILE A 25 4.98 -9.85 -4.31
C ILE A 25 3.99 -10.92 -4.78
N PRO A 26 2.71 -10.89 -4.33
CA PRO A 26 1.72 -11.86 -4.78
C PRO A 26 1.57 -11.82 -6.31
N LYS A 27 1.53 -12.99 -6.94
CA LYS A 27 1.45 -13.13 -8.41
C LYS A 27 0.32 -12.29 -9.03
N GLY A 28 -0.86 -12.25 -8.40
CA GLY A 28 -1.98 -11.44 -8.89
C GLY A 28 -1.68 -9.94 -8.99
N LYS A 29 -0.80 -9.38 -8.14
CA LYS A 29 -0.38 -7.97 -8.25
C LYS A 29 0.62 -7.77 -9.38
N LEU A 30 1.47 -8.77 -9.64
CA LEU A 30 2.38 -8.76 -10.79
C LEU A 30 1.61 -8.89 -12.10
N ASP A 31 0.55 -9.70 -12.13
CA ASP A 31 -0.30 -9.87 -13.30
C ASP A 31 -1.04 -8.57 -13.65
N ILE A 32 -1.51 -7.81 -12.66
CA ILE A 32 -2.13 -6.49 -12.87
C ILE A 32 -1.09 -5.46 -13.33
N LEU A 33 0.12 -5.49 -12.78
CA LEU A 33 1.22 -4.63 -13.23
C LEU A 33 1.59 -4.91 -14.70
N ASN A 34 1.60 -6.19 -15.09
CA ASN A 34 1.91 -6.62 -16.45
C ASN A 34 0.72 -6.46 -17.43
N GLY A 35 -0.51 -6.46 -16.92
CA GLY A 35 -1.76 -6.39 -17.68
C GLY A 35 -2.08 -4.99 -18.23
N GLY A 36 -1.32 -3.97 -17.84
CA GLY A 36 -1.49 -2.60 -18.31
C GLY A 36 -2.48 -1.80 -17.47
N MET A 37 -2.75 -0.58 -17.94
CA MET A 37 -3.62 0.38 -17.25
C MET A 37 -5.08 -0.08 -17.28
N GLN A 38 -5.77 -0.04 -16.13
CA GLN A 38 -7.21 -0.34 -16.07
C GLN A 38 -8.06 0.82 -16.60
N ASP A 39 -9.32 0.53 -16.96
CA ASP A 39 -10.27 1.53 -17.47
C ASP A 39 -10.56 2.59 -16.39
N SER A 40 -10.47 3.87 -16.77
CA SER A 40 -10.74 5.01 -15.90
C SER A 40 -12.17 5.02 -15.36
N LYS A 41 -13.10 4.38 -16.08
CA LYS A 41 -14.51 4.28 -15.69
C LYS A 41 -14.78 3.32 -14.55
N GLU A 42 -13.89 2.35 -14.33
CA GLU A 42 -14.01 1.37 -13.25
C GLU A 42 -13.36 1.85 -11.94
N ALA A 43 -12.70 3.02 -11.97
CA ALA A 43 -12.07 3.62 -10.79
C ALA A 43 -13.09 4.34 -9.90
N LEU A 44 -12.91 4.21 -8.59
CA LEU A 44 -13.69 4.99 -7.65
C LEU A 44 -13.22 6.46 -7.67
N GLN A 45 -14.10 7.34 -8.13
CA GLN A 45 -13.86 8.77 -8.14
C GLN A 45 -13.74 9.34 -6.71
N ILE A 46 -12.89 10.35 -6.53
CA ILE A 46 -12.63 10.98 -5.22
C ILE A 46 -13.89 11.64 -4.63
N GLU A 47 -14.78 12.11 -5.50
CA GLU A 47 -16.09 12.66 -5.15
C GLU A 47 -16.95 11.62 -4.41
N ASN A 48 -16.76 10.34 -4.73
CA ASN A 48 -17.49 9.21 -4.16
C ASN A 48 -16.70 8.46 -3.09
N ARG A 49 -15.68 9.08 -2.47
CA ARG A 49 -14.83 8.47 -1.43
C ARG A 49 -15.60 7.83 -0.27
N ASN A 50 -16.83 8.28 0.01
CA ASN A 50 -17.64 7.73 1.10
C ASN A 50 -18.01 6.26 0.84
N LEU A 51 -18.03 5.82 -0.42
CA LEU A 51 -18.28 4.42 -0.78
C LEU A 51 -17.17 3.45 -0.31
N PHE A 52 -16.01 3.96 0.12
CA PHE A 52 -15.00 3.13 0.79
C PHE A 52 -15.44 2.62 2.18
N LEU A 53 -16.48 3.23 2.77
CA LEU A 53 -17.02 2.82 4.07
C LEU A 53 -18.12 1.75 3.94
N GLU A 54 -18.57 1.46 2.72
CA GLU A 54 -19.57 0.44 2.44
C GLU A 54 -18.97 -0.97 2.57
N GLU A 55 -19.82 -1.95 2.83
CA GLU A 55 -19.40 -3.35 2.99
C GLU A 55 -18.78 -3.92 1.70
N GLU A 56 -19.29 -3.48 0.54
CA GLU A 56 -18.73 -3.78 -0.77
C GLU A 56 -18.26 -2.48 -1.43
N VAL A 57 -16.94 -2.27 -1.44
CA VAL A 57 -16.34 -1.10 -2.08
C VAL A 57 -16.41 -1.28 -3.61
N PRO A 58 -17.14 -0.41 -4.34
CA PRO A 58 -17.25 -0.52 -5.79
C PRO A 58 -15.94 -0.10 -6.47
N GLY A 59 -15.64 -0.75 -7.59
CA GLY A 59 -14.43 -0.52 -8.40
C GLY A 59 -13.31 -1.52 -8.14
N PHE A 60 -12.17 -1.32 -8.81
CA PHE A 60 -11.04 -2.23 -8.68
C PHE A 60 -10.26 -2.01 -7.38
N GLN A 61 -10.05 -3.10 -6.65
CA GLN A 61 -9.36 -3.10 -5.35
C GLN A 61 -7.83 -3.15 -5.46
N VAL A 62 -7.32 -3.53 -6.63
CA VAL A 62 -5.90 -3.64 -6.94
C VAL A 62 -5.71 -3.19 -8.39
N GLY A 63 -4.94 -2.14 -8.64
CA GLY A 63 -4.69 -1.63 -9.99
C GLY A 63 -4.29 -0.17 -10.02
N TYR A 64 -4.03 0.32 -11.23
CA TYR A 64 -3.76 1.73 -11.47
C TYR A 64 -4.45 2.20 -12.76
N CYS A 65 -4.95 3.43 -12.74
CA CYS A 65 -5.46 4.08 -13.93
C CYS A 65 -5.15 5.58 -13.92
N VAL A 66 -5.21 6.19 -15.09
CA VAL A 66 -5.26 7.65 -15.22
C VAL A 66 -6.71 8.01 -15.48
N LEU A 67 -7.29 8.82 -14.60
CA LEU A 67 -8.64 9.34 -14.73
C LEU A 67 -8.71 10.34 -15.90
N ASP A 68 -9.90 10.53 -16.45
CA ASP A 68 -10.14 11.44 -17.59
C ASP A 68 -9.77 12.91 -17.28
N ASN A 69 -9.74 13.27 -15.99
CA ASN A 69 -9.31 14.58 -15.51
C ASN A 69 -7.77 14.71 -15.38
N GLY A 70 -7.01 13.68 -15.78
CA GLY A 70 -5.55 13.62 -15.70
C GLY A 70 -5.00 13.24 -14.32
N ALA A 71 -5.86 12.93 -13.34
CA ALA A 71 -5.41 12.46 -12.03
C ALA A 71 -5.05 10.97 -12.07
N GLY A 72 -3.98 10.59 -11.37
CA GLY A 72 -3.61 9.18 -11.19
C GLY A 72 -4.41 8.54 -10.06
N TYR A 73 -5.00 7.38 -10.32
CA TYR A 73 -5.66 6.55 -9.31
C TYR A 73 -4.88 5.25 -9.13
N VAL A 74 -4.62 4.89 -7.87
CA VAL A 74 -3.93 3.65 -7.50
C VAL A 74 -4.69 3.02 -6.35
N ALA A 75 -5.14 1.78 -6.53
CA ALA A 75 -5.77 0.97 -5.51
C ALA A 75 -4.89 -0.25 -5.21
N ASN A 76 -4.73 -0.58 -3.93
CA ASN A 76 -3.94 -1.74 -3.52
C ASN A 76 -4.45 -2.34 -2.19
N SER A 77 -5.28 -3.36 -2.30
CA SER A 77 -5.66 -4.19 -1.16
C SER A 77 -4.51 -5.13 -0.76
N THR A 78 -3.99 -4.94 0.46
CA THR A 78 -2.98 -5.82 1.06
C THR A 78 -3.51 -6.36 2.38
N TYR A 79 -3.83 -7.64 2.40
CA TYR A 79 -4.30 -8.33 3.59
C TYR A 79 -3.11 -8.77 4.44
N MET A 80 -3.01 -8.22 5.65
CA MET A 80 -2.07 -8.69 6.66
C MET A 80 -2.79 -9.70 7.55
N LYS A 81 -2.42 -10.98 7.44
CA LYS A 81 -2.94 -12.04 8.31
C LYS A 81 -2.36 -11.84 9.72
N ASP A 82 -3.20 -11.98 10.74
CA ASP A 82 -2.83 -11.95 12.16
C ASP A 82 -2.39 -10.60 12.73
N VAL A 83 -2.67 -9.49 12.03
CA VAL A 83 -2.40 -8.13 12.52
C VAL A 83 -3.69 -7.48 13.01
N THR A 84 -3.68 -6.90 14.22
CA THR A 84 -4.80 -6.12 14.73
C THR A 84 -4.67 -4.64 14.32
N PRO A 85 -5.78 -3.88 14.23
CA PRO A 85 -5.72 -2.44 13.96
C PRO A 85 -4.82 -1.67 14.94
N GLU A 86 -4.80 -2.08 16.22
CA GLU A 86 -3.97 -1.47 17.25
C GLU A 86 -2.46 -1.64 16.98
N MET A 87 -2.05 -2.74 16.35
CA MET A 87 -0.67 -2.96 15.96
C MET A 87 -0.24 -2.00 14.83
N PHE A 88 -1.15 -1.65 13.91
CA PHE A 88 -0.88 -0.64 12.89
C PHE A 88 -0.72 0.75 13.50
N ASP A 89 -1.63 1.14 14.39
CA ASP A 89 -1.57 2.44 15.07
C ASP A 89 -0.28 2.58 15.88
N TRP A 90 0.13 1.51 16.57
CA TRP A 90 1.35 1.51 17.38
C TRP A 90 2.62 1.64 16.51
N VAL A 91 2.75 0.88 15.42
CA VAL A 91 3.92 0.94 14.53
C VAL A 91 4.07 2.33 13.92
N TRP A 92 2.96 2.94 13.47
CA TRP A 92 3.00 4.25 12.82
C TRP A 92 3.23 5.40 13.81
N LEU A 93 2.55 5.41 14.96
CA LEU A 93 2.64 6.52 15.92
C LEU A 93 3.88 6.45 16.84
N ALA A 94 4.37 5.25 17.17
CA ALA A 94 5.48 5.09 18.12
C ALA A 94 6.88 5.17 17.48
N ILE A 95 7.02 4.75 16.21
CA ILE A 95 8.33 4.70 15.54
C ILE A 95 8.65 6.02 14.80
N SER A 96 7.63 6.74 14.30
CA SER A 96 7.82 7.99 13.53
C SER A 96 8.01 9.25 14.39
N ARG A 97 7.81 9.17 15.71
CA ARG A 97 7.97 10.29 16.66
C ARG A 97 9.38 10.40 17.27
N LYS A 98 10.41 9.93 16.57
CA LYS A 98 11.81 10.21 16.91
C LYS A 98 12.37 11.35 16.08
#